data_AF-A0A412YJX1-F1
#
_entry.id   AF-A0A412YJX1-F1
#
_cell.length_a   1.000
_cell.length_b   1.000
_cell.length_c   1.000
_cell.angle_alpha   90.00
_cell.angle_beta   90.00
_cell.angle_gamma   90.00
#
_symmetry.space_group_name_H-M   'P 1'
#
loop_
_entity.id
_entity.type
_entity.pdbx_description
1 polymer ?
#
loop_
_entity_poly.entity_id
_entity_poly.type
_entity_poly.pdbx_seq_one_letter_code
_entity_poly.pdbx_strand_id
1 'polypeptide(L)'
;MGIIITIIIAIVLFYLIKVAIKANKSNVTVDPVSPHQKEIKENEVPIYKKVSPEEMQSARERRIQNQPIKTEIIDQTPSNAEGYFYYEMVGMYYNNVSPDDFGIYRGYAVAETNNPYDKYAVGIYRKGDNKLVGHTPRDFRGESNKILHERITEKGGTVEAVFKIQGGDSRTYGSVYIKLAEAHIEDKTECYKSPNLKRYSLQIDKEYVCKPGRFYGRAILGEQKDDSFPIFIIDEQQEKIGTISDSYHLFNTIAKYDNGNVPVWGYICVQYDTMGKEVYTAFVFIPAKCSDKKINEAISEFKAQKIKFKHN
;
A
#
# COMPACT_ATOMS: atom_id res chain seq x y z
N MET A 1 31.27 -34.58 36.75
CA MET A 1 30.86 -33.34 36.07
C MET A 1 29.50 -33.43 35.37
N GLY A 2 29.16 -34.53 34.66
CA GLY A 2 27.88 -34.63 33.93
C GLY A 2 26.63 -34.49 34.80
N ILE A 3 26.59 -35.11 35.98
CA ILE A 3 25.41 -35.09 36.87
C ILE A 3 25.09 -33.67 37.38
N ILE A 4 26.12 -32.87 37.66
CA ILE A 4 25.95 -31.49 38.16
C ILE A 4 25.36 -30.60 37.05
N ILE A 5 25.80 -30.77 35.81
CA ILE A 5 25.27 -30.01 34.66
C ILE A 5 23.80 -30.37 34.41
N THR A 6 23.42 -31.65 34.51
CA THR A 6 22.03 -32.07 34.34
C THR A 6 21.11 -31.49 35.41
N ILE A 7 21.56 -31.40 36.66
CA ILE A 7 20.79 -30.79 37.76
C ILE A 7 20.60 -29.30 37.53
N ILE A 8 21.64 -28.58 37.08
CA ILE A 8 21.55 -27.14 36.78
C ILE A 8 20.55 -26.89 35.64
N ILE A 9 20.59 -27.67 34.56
CA ILE A 9 19.65 -27.54 33.44
C ILE A 9 18.20 -27.77 33.93
N ALA A 10 17.96 -28.78 34.76
CA ALA A 10 16.63 -29.07 35.30
C ALA A 10 16.09 -27.92 36.17
N ILE A 11 16.95 -27.30 37.00
CA ILE A 11 16.58 -26.16 37.85
C ILE A 11 16.24 -24.93 36.98
N VAL A 12 17.04 -24.64 35.96
CA VAL A 12 16.78 -23.53 35.03
C VAL A 12 15.47 -23.75 34.26
N LEU A 13 15.24 -24.96 33.76
CA LEU A 13 14.01 -25.31 33.05
C LEU A 13 12.77 -25.17 33.95
N PHE A 14 12.86 -25.64 35.20
CA PHE A 14 11.79 -25.49 36.19
C PHE A 14 11.51 -24.02 36.54
N TYR A 15 12.55 -23.20 36.61
CA TYR A 15 12.41 -21.77 36.86
C TYR A 15 11.71 -21.05 35.68
N LEU A 16 12.08 -21.38 34.44
CA LEU A 16 11.45 -20.81 33.24
C LEU A 16 9.95 -21.18 33.14
N ILE A 17 9.58 -22.42 33.46
CA ILE A 17 8.18 -22.85 33.50
C ILE A 17 7.39 -22.06 34.55
N LYS A 18 7.94 -21.83 35.74
CA LYS A 18 7.28 -21.01 36.78
C LYS A 18 7.12 -19.56 36.36
N VAL A 19 8.10 -18.97 35.68
CA VAL A 19 8.01 -17.60 35.14
C VAL A 19 6.91 -17.51 34.08
N ALA A 20 6.82 -18.48 33.17
CA ALA A 20 5.78 -18.51 32.14
C ALA A 20 4.36 -18.66 32.74
N ILE A 21 4.19 -19.52 33.75
CA ILE A 21 2.90 -19.68 34.46
C ILE A 21 2.52 -18.40 35.21
N LYS A 22 3.50 -17.69 35.80
CA LYS A 22 3.26 -16.42 36.49
C LYS A 22 2.86 -15.30 35.51
N ALA A 23 3.50 -15.23 34.34
CA ALA A 23 3.14 -14.29 33.27
C ALA A 23 1.74 -14.57 32.69
N ASN A 24 1.32 -15.84 32.62
CA ASN A 24 -0.02 -16.21 32.17
C ASN A 24 -1.12 -15.87 33.20
N LYS A 25 -0.79 -15.83 34.50
CA LYS A 25 -1.74 -15.45 35.57
C LYS A 25 -1.94 -13.93 35.73
N SER A 26 -1.12 -13.10 35.11
CA SER A 26 -1.28 -11.63 35.14
C SER A 26 -2.20 -11.08 34.03
N ASN A 27 -2.66 -11.91 33.11
CA ASN A 27 -3.73 -11.54 32.19
C ASN A 27 -5.08 -11.71 32.90
N VAL A 28 -5.49 -10.64 33.60
CA VAL A 28 -6.84 -10.53 34.14
C VAL A 28 -7.83 -10.56 32.98
N THR A 29 -8.65 -11.61 32.93
CA THR A 29 -9.83 -11.71 32.07
C THR A 29 -10.75 -10.52 32.33
N VAL A 30 -10.84 -9.63 31.35
CA VAL A 30 -11.92 -8.66 31.28
C VAL A 30 -13.11 -9.41 30.67
N ASP A 31 -14.13 -9.72 31.48
CA ASP A 31 -15.35 -10.32 30.97
C ASP A 31 -16.05 -9.32 30.03
N PRO A 32 -16.26 -9.65 28.74
CA PRO A 32 -17.07 -8.81 27.88
C PRO A 32 -18.53 -8.94 28.30
N VAL A 33 -19.10 -7.83 28.76
CA VAL A 33 -20.53 -7.69 29.03
C VAL A 33 -21.32 -8.02 27.76
N SER A 34 -22.14 -9.06 27.83
CA SER A 34 -23.05 -9.48 26.76
C SER A 34 -24.08 -8.38 26.46
N PRO A 35 -24.24 -7.90 25.21
CA PRO A 35 -25.32 -6.98 24.89
C PRO A 35 -26.67 -7.71 24.94
N HIS A 36 -27.66 -7.09 25.56
CA HIS A 36 -29.04 -7.55 25.57
C HIS A 36 -29.57 -7.72 24.14
N GLN A 37 -30.05 -8.93 23.86
CA GLN A 37 -30.77 -9.29 22.66
C GLN A 37 -32.13 -8.58 22.65
N LYS A 38 -32.33 -7.60 21.75
CA LYS A 38 -33.68 -7.16 21.37
C LYS A 38 -34.12 -8.03 20.18
N GLU A 39 -35.15 -8.84 20.39
CA GLU A 39 -35.89 -9.49 19.31
C GLU A 39 -36.51 -8.41 18.41
N ILE A 40 -36.15 -8.39 17.13
CA ILE A 40 -36.79 -7.56 16.12
C ILE A 40 -37.78 -8.46 15.37
N LYS A 41 -39.07 -8.09 15.41
CA LYS A 41 -40.15 -8.78 14.71
C LYS A 41 -40.04 -8.59 13.19
N GLU A 42 -40.36 -9.64 12.46
CA GLU A 42 -40.02 -9.88 11.05
C GLU A 42 -40.69 -8.98 9.99
N ASN A 43 -41.30 -7.84 10.34
CA ASN A 43 -42.15 -7.07 9.39
C ASN A 43 -41.98 -5.54 9.38
N GLU A 44 -40.82 -4.99 9.73
CA GLU A 44 -40.53 -3.56 9.53
C GLU A 44 -39.32 -3.36 8.61
N VAL A 45 -39.58 -3.18 7.31
CA VAL A 45 -38.60 -2.59 6.39
C VAL A 45 -38.57 -1.08 6.68
N PRO A 46 -37.49 -0.50 7.24
CA PRO A 46 -37.44 0.93 7.52
C PRO A 46 -37.22 1.68 6.20
N ILE A 47 -38.09 2.64 5.93
CA ILE A 47 -37.94 3.57 4.81
C ILE A 47 -36.80 4.53 5.14
N TYR A 48 -35.74 4.51 4.33
CA TYR A 48 -34.56 5.36 4.47
C TYR A 48 -34.92 6.84 4.33
N LYS A 49 -34.62 7.65 5.36
CA LYS A 49 -34.62 9.11 5.25
C LYS A 49 -33.29 9.53 4.63
N LYS A 50 -33.33 10.13 3.44
CA LYS A 50 -32.16 10.73 2.77
C LYS A 50 -31.48 11.74 3.70
N VAL A 51 -30.17 11.57 3.88
CA VAL A 51 -29.30 12.51 4.59
C VAL A 51 -28.46 13.23 3.52
N SER A 52 -28.36 14.55 3.59
CA SER A 52 -27.74 15.37 2.54
C SER A 52 -26.20 15.31 2.59
N PRO A 53 -25.51 15.65 1.48
CA PRO A 53 -24.05 15.80 1.47
C PRO A 53 -23.51 16.78 2.52
N GLU A 54 -24.31 17.77 2.92
CA GLU A 54 -23.98 18.76 3.94
C GLU A 54 -24.04 18.15 5.35
N GLU A 55 -24.96 17.22 5.59
CA GLU A 55 -25.04 16.47 6.83
C GLU A 55 -23.86 15.50 6.99
N MET A 56 -23.37 14.91 5.88
CA MET A 56 -22.12 14.12 5.87
C MET A 56 -20.88 14.96 6.19
N GLN A 57 -20.77 16.15 5.61
CA GLN A 57 -19.67 17.09 5.87
C GLN A 57 -19.71 17.58 7.33
N SER A 58 -20.90 17.88 7.84
CA SER A 58 -21.10 18.29 9.23
C SER A 58 -20.78 17.17 10.24
N ALA A 59 -21.06 15.91 9.91
CA ALA A 59 -20.66 14.76 10.74
C ALA A 59 -19.13 14.62 10.80
N ARG A 60 -18.45 14.83 9.67
CA ARG A 60 -16.98 14.85 9.58
C ARG A 60 -16.36 15.95 10.44
N GLU A 61 -16.94 17.15 10.46
CA GLU A 61 -16.46 18.28 11.25
C GLU A 61 -16.72 18.11 12.75
N ARG A 62 -17.90 17.60 13.13
CA ARG A 62 -18.23 17.26 14.53
C ARG A 62 -17.29 16.21 15.13
N ARG A 63 -16.78 15.29 14.29
CA ARG A 63 -15.82 14.26 14.68
C ARG A 63 -14.43 14.81 15.02
N ILE A 64 -13.97 15.85 14.32
CA ILE A 64 -12.68 16.51 14.57
C ILE A 64 -12.69 17.21 15.94
N GLN A 65 -13.86 17.69 16.38
CA GLN A 65 -13.99 18.43 17.64
C GLN A 65 -14.09 17.55 18.92
N ASN A 66 -14.51 16.28 18.82
CA ASN A 66 -15.00 15.54 20.00
C ASN A 66 -14.32 14.18 20.31
N GLN A 67 -13.09 13.89 19.87
CA GLN A 67 -12.45 12.61 20.19
C GLN A 67 -11.60 12.63 21.48
N PRO A 68 -11.98 11.88 22.53
CA PRO A 68 -11.04 11.28 23.47
C PRO A 68 -10.64 9.86 22.98
N ILE A 69 -9.36 9.55 23.12
CA ILE A 69 -8.60 8.34 22.70
C ILE A 69 -8.19 8.33 21.22
N LYS A 70 -6.86 8.42 21.01
CA LYS A 70 -6.13 8.50 19.72
C LYS A 70 -6.41 7.30 18.80
N THR A 71 -7.44 7.40 17.98
CA THR A 71 -7.55 6.58 16.78
C THR A 71 -6.67 7.19 15.69
N GLU A 72 -5.61 6.51 15.30
CA GLU A 72 -4.70 6.98 14.25
C GLU A 72 -5.34 6.72 12.88
N ILE A 73 -5.88 7.79 12.30
CA ILE A 73 -6.31 7.82 10.89
C ILE A 73 -5.07 8.06 10.05
N ILE A 74 -4.89 7.28 8.99
CA ILE A 74 -3.78 7.44 8.05
C ILE A 74 -4.32 7.75 6.64
N ASP A 75 -3.48 8.34 5.79
CA ASP A 75 -3.92 8.85 4.48
C ASP A 75 -3.91 7.77 3.38
N GLN A 76 -3.18 6.67 3.57
CA GLN A 76 -2.92 5.68 2.52
C GLN A 76 -2.88 4.25 3.05
N THR A 77 -3.24 3.30 2.19
CA THR A 77 -3.10 1.85 2.44
C THR A 77 -1.69 1.38 2.11
N PRO A 78 -1.09 0.47 2.89
CA PRO A 78 0.25 -0.03 2.65
C PRO A 78 0.32 -0.95 1.42
N SER A 79 1.54 -1.17 0.95
CA SER A 79 1.87 -1.99 -0.21
C SER A 79 2.33 -3.40 0.17
N ASN A 80 2.32 -4.32 -0.81
CA ASN A 80 2.89 -5.66 -0.62
C ASN A 80 4.40 -5.65 -0.32
N ALA A 81 5.13 -4.64 -0.80
CA ALA A 81 6.56 -4.48 -0.54
C ALA A 81 6.86 -4.28 0.96
N GLU A 82 5.94 -3.64 1.68
CA GLU A 82 6.01 -3.44 3.13
C GLU A 82 5.60 -4.69 3.93
N GLY A 83 5.40 -5.83 3.26
CA GLY A 83 5.03 -7.11 3.88
C GLY A 83 3.53 -7.30 4.15
N TYR A 84 2.70 -6.38 3.63
CA TYR A 84 1.25 -6.41 3.79
C TYR A 84 0.55 -7.18 2.67
N PHE A 85 -0.50 -7.92 2.98
CA PHE A 85 -1.28 -8.68 2.00
C PHE A 85 -2.75 -8.29 2.06
N TYR A 86 -3.33 -8.05 0.88
CA TYR A 86 -4.71 -7.60 0.73
C TYR A 86 -5.72 -8.74 0.91
N TYR A 87 -6.77 -8.45 1.68
CA TYR A 87 -7.98 -9.25 1.83
C TYR A 87 -9.22 -8.34 1.82
N GLU A 88 -10.34 -8.87 1.37
CA GLU A 88 -11.65 -8.26 1.63
C GLU A 88 -12.04 -8.40 3.10
N MET A 89 -12.86 -7.47 3.59
CA MET A 89 -13.51 -7.58 4.89
C MET A 89 -15.00 -7.85 4.72
N VAL A 90 -15.54 -8.68 5.60
CA VAL A 90 -16.96 -9.02 5.73
C VAL A 90 -17.44 -8.80 7.17
N GLY A 91 -18.73 -8.93 7.41
CA GLY A 91 -19.31 -8.91 8.76
C GLY A 91 -19.44 -7.52 9.41
N MET A 92 -19.06 -6.44 8.72
CA MET A 92 -19.12 -5.07 9.26
C MET A 92 -20.52 -4.66 9.74
N TYR A 93 -21.57 -5.08 9.02
CA TYR A 93 -22.97 -4.84 9.42
C TYR A 93 -23.29 -5.45 10.79
N TYR A 94 -22.83 -6.68 11.05
CA TYR A 94 -23.06 -7.37 12.32
C TYR A 94 -22.22 -6.83 13.48
N ASN A 95 -21.18 -6.05 13.17
CA ASN A 95 -20.22 -5.49 14.13
C ASN A 95 -20.48 -4.00 14.45
N ASN A 96 -21.70 -3.51 14.21
CA ASN A 96 -22.09 -2.11 14.47
C ASN A 96 -21.15 -1.08 13.83
N VAL A 97 -20.67 -1.37 12.62
CA VAL A 97 -19.92 -0.39 11.81
C VAL A 97 -20.90 0.61 11.21
N SER A 98 -20.70 1.89 11.49
CA SER A 98 -21.53 3.00 10.99
C SER A 98 -20.72 3.92 10.06
N PRO A 99 -21.35 4.92 9.42
CA PRO A 99 -20.62 5.95 8.68
C PRO A 99 -19.54 6.68 9.50
N ASP A 100 -19.69 6.75 10.83
CA ASP A 100 -18.68 7.34 11.72
C ASP A 100 -17.39 6.51 11.79
N ASP A 101 -17.47 5.24 11.39
CA ASP A 101 -16.33 4.33 11.30
C ASP A 101 -15.60 4.42 9.96
N PHE A 102 -16.09 5.20 8.99
CA PHE A 102 -15.47 5.29 7.66
C PHE A 102 -14.11 5.99 7.74
N GLY A 103 -13.15 5.51 6.96
CA GLY A 103 -11.77 5.96 6.97
C GLY A 103 -10.76 4.82 6.81
N ILE A 104 -9.46 5.17 6.90
CA ILE A 104 -8.34 4.23 6.90
C ILE A 104 -7.71 4.24 8.29
N TYR A 105 -7.52 3.06 8.88
CA TYR A 105 -7.08 2.92 10.26
C TYR A 105 -5.98 1.88 10.40
N ARG A 106 -5.13 2.09 11.40
CA ARG A 106 -4.29 1.03 11.95
C ARG A 106 -5.09 0.12 12.88
N GLY A 107 -4.69 -1.13 12.94
CA GLY A 107 -5.36 -2.17 13.70
C GLY A 107 -4.55 -3.44 13.78
N TYR A 108 -5.27 -4.52 14.08
CA TYR A 108 -4.71 -5.85 14.20
C TYR A 108 -5.62 -6.86 13.52
N ALA A 109 -5.02 -7.87 12.89
CA ALA A 109 -5.70 -9.10 12.52
C ALA A 109 -5.41 -10.16 13.58
N VAL A 110 -6.45 -10.81 14.09
CA VAL A 110 -6.37 -11.76 15.20
C VAL A 110 -6.92 -13.11 14.74
N ALA A 111 -6.16 -14.18 14.97
CA ALA A 111 -6.65 -15.53 14.76
C ALA A 111 -7.58 -15.91 15.93
N GLU A 112 -8.89 -15.91 15.70
CA GLU A 112 -9.88 -16.15 16.76
C GLU A 112 -10.04 -17.65 17.02
N THR A 113 -9.31 -18.18 18.01
CA THR A 113 -9.31 -19.63 18.31
C THR A 113 -10.60 -20.13 18.97
N ASN A 114 -11.45 -19.22 19.47
CA ASN A 114 -12.67 -19.54 20.22
C ASN A 114 -13.94 -19.02 19.52
N ASN A 115 -13.89 -18.75 18.22
CA ASN A 115 -15.06 -18.29 17.48
C ASN A 115 -16.09 -19.44 17.32
N PRO A 116 -17.36 -19.25 17.74
CA PRO A 116 -18.36 -20.32 17.75
C PRO A 116 -18.93 -20.67 16.38
N TYR A 117 -18.70 -19.84 15.36
CA TYR A 117 -19.26 -20.00 14.01
C TYR A 117 -18.24 -20.45 12.99
N ASP A 118 -16.96 -20.13 13.19
CA ASP A 118 -15.88 -20.45 12.28
C ASP A 118 -14.56 -20.65 13.05
N LYS A 119 -14.11 -21.90 13.12
CA LYS A 119 -12.86 -22.28 13.81
C LYS A 119 -11.59 -21.63 13.25
N TYR A 120 -11.64 -21.05 12.05
CA TYR A 120 -10.53 -20.35 11.42
C TYR A 120 -10.82 -18.86 11.19
N ALA A 121 -11.76 -18.29 11.95
CA ALA A 121 -12.08 -16.88 11.86
C ALA A 121 -10.83 -16.00 12.09
N VAL A 122 -10.73 -14.93 11.30
CA VAL A 122 -9.72 -13.88 11.48
C VAL A 122 -10.46 -12.57 11.67
N GLY A 123 -10.45 -12.07 12.91
CA GLY A 123 -11.10 -10.83 13.31
C GLY A 123 -10.18 -9.63 13.07
N ILE A 124 -10.76 -8.53 12.60
CA ILE A 124 -10.05 -7.26 12.35
C ILE A 124 -10.46 -6.25 13.42
N TYR A 125 -9.48 -5.80 14.19
CA TYR A 125 -9.68 -4.93 15.35
C TYR A 125 -9.04 -3.57 15.13
N ARG A 126 -9.77 -2.49 15.42
CA ARG A 126 -9.25 -1.13 15.35
C ARG A 126 -8.33 -0.84 16.52
N LYS A 127 -7.16 -0.25 16.24
CA LYS A 127 -6.23 0.20 17.28
C LYS A 127 -6.77 1.47 17.93
N GLY A 128 -6.79 1.50 19.26
CA GLY A 128 -7.24 2.63 20.07
C GLY A 128 -8.46 2.28 20.93
N ASP A 129 -9.55 1.84 20.28
CA ASP A 129 -10.81 1.43 20.93
C ASP A 129 -10.97 -0.11 21.00
N ASN A 130 -10.09 -0.88 20.36
CA ASN A 130 -10.18 -2.33 20.20
C ASN A 130 -11.54 -2.80 19.63
N LYS A 131 -12.22 -1.95 18.86
CA LYS A 131 -13.49 -2.31 18.22
C LYS A 131 -13.24 -3.39 17.16
N LEU A 132 -13.94 -4.51 17.26
CA LEU A 132 -14.04 -5.49 16.17
C LEU A 132 -14.84 -4.83 15.03
N VAL A 133 -14.21 -4.64 13.88
CA VAL A 133 -14.80 -3.94 12.73
C VAL A 133 -15.24 -4.89 11.62
N GLY A 134 -14.77 -6.14 11.63
CA GLY A 134 -15.10 -7.12 10.61
C GLY A 134 -14.23 -8.36 10.71
N HIS A 135 -14.42 -9.26 9.76
CA HIS A 135 -13.64 -10.49 9.59
C HIS A 135 -13.15 -10.61 8.16
N THR A 136 -12.11 -11.41 7.91
CA THR A 136 -11.85 -11.88 6.54
C THR A 136 -12.90 -12.90 6.13
N PRO A 137 -13.26 -13.03 4.83
CA PRO A 137 -14.19 -14.06 4.37
C PRO A 137 -13.61 -15.46 4.57
N ARG A 138 -14.48 -16.48 4.62
CA ARG A 138 -14.09 -17.90 4.72
C ARG A 138 -13.24 -18.37 3.55
N ASP A 139 -13.53 -17.85 2.38
CA ASP A 139 -12.79 -18.10 1.15
C ASP A 139 -12.49 -16.77 0.46
N PHE A 140 -11.26 -16.57 0.02
CA PHE A 140 -10.83 -15.40 -0.72
C PHE A 140 -9.92 -15.81 -1.86
N ARG A 141 -10.28 -15.46 -3.10
CA ARG A 141 -9.51 -15.78 -4.32
C ARG A 141 -9.16 -17.27 -4.47
N GLY A 142 -10.03 -18.16 -3.97
CA GLY A 142 -9.83 -19.61 -4.04
C GLY A 142 -9.00 -20.19 -2.90
N GLU A 143 -8.58 -19.38 -1.92
CA GLU A 143 -7.90 -19.85 -0.70
C GLU A 143 -8.82 -19.75 0.51
N SER A 144 -8.86 -20.82 1.32
CA SER A 144 -9.57 -20.84 2.60
C SER A 144 -8.86 -19.99 3.64
N ASN A 145 -9.64 -19.32 4.49
CA ASN A 145 -9.16 -18.56 5.65
C ASN A 145 -8.31 -19.38 6.62
N LYS A 146 -8.39 -20.71 6.57
CA LYS A 146 -7.51 -21.61 7.32
C LYS A 146 -6.03 -21.25 7.15
N ILE A 147 -5.58 -21.01 5.92
CA ILE A 147 -4.17 -20.72 5.63
C ILE A 147 -3.74 -19.41 6.31
N LEU A 148 -4.58 -18.39 6.21
CA LEU A 148 -4.34 -17.10 6.86
C LEU A 148 -4.34 -17.23 8.39
N HIS A 149 -5.32 -17.93 8.95
CA HIS A 149 -5.46 -18.16 10.39
C HIS A 149 -4.23 -18.88 10.97
N GLU A 150 -3.76 -19.93 10.29
CA GLU A 150 -2.55 -20.67 10.69
C GLU A 150 -1.31 -19.77 10.67
N ARG A 151 -1.12 -18.97 9.60
CA ARG A 151 0.01 -18.02 9.52
C ARG A 151 -0.01 -16.96 10.62
N ILE A 152 -1.18 -16.45 10.99
CA ILE A 152 -1.30 -15.48 12.08
C ILE A 152 -1.04 -16.18 13.43
N THR A 153 -1.52 -17.41 13.59
CA THR A 153 -1.28 -18.24 14.78
C THR A 153 0.22 -18.50 15.00
N GLU A 154 0.95 -18.87 13.95
CA GLU A 154 2.40 -19.08 13.96
C GLU A 154 3.17 -17.82 14.41
N LYS A 155 2.61 -16.63 14.16
CA LYS A 155 3.16 -15.32 14.56
C LYS A 155 2.71 -14.86 15.95
N GLY A 156 2.12 -15.74 16.75
CA GLY A 156 1.65 -15.43 18.11
C GLY A 156 0.18 -15.04 18.19
N GLY A 157 -0.62 -15.32 17.14
CA GLY A 157 -2.07 -15.16 17.15
C GLY A 157 -2.58 -13.75 16.83
N THR A 158 -1.70 -12.78 16.69
CA THR A 158 -2.06 -11.39 16.34
C THR A 158 -0.97 -10.76 15.49
N VAL A 159 -1.34 -10.06 14.43
CA VAL A 159 -0.42 -9.33 13.55
C VAL A 159 -0.95 -7.93 13.24
N GLU A 160 -0.05 -7.02 12.88
CA GLU A 160 -0.41 -5.66 12.46
C GLU A 160 -1.30 -5.68 11.21
N ALA A 161 -2.30 -4.81 11.18
CA ALA A 161 -3.15 -4.61 10.02
C ALA A 161 -3.44 -3.12 9.77
N VAL A 162 -3.62 -2.78 8.50
CA VAL A 162 -4.24 -1.52 8.08
C VAL A 162 -5.52 -1.86 7.36
N PHE A 163 -6.62 -1.19 7.67
CA PHE A 163 -7.88 -1.44 7.00
C PHE A 163 -8.58 -0.14 6.60
N LYS A 164 -9.37 -0.23 5.54
CA LYS A 164 -10.20 0.84 5.04
C LYS A 164 -11.65 0.41 5.15
N ILE A 165 -12.47 1.27 5.77
CA ILE A 165 -13.93 1.14 5.78
C ILE A 165 -14.49 2.27 4.94
N GLN A 166 -15.32 1.93 3.98
CA GLN A 166 -15.98 2.87 3.08
C GLN A 166 -17.37 2.37 2.74
N GLY A 167 -18.27 3.26 2.37
CA GLY A 167 -19.63 2.84 2.05
C GLY A 167 -20.49 4.00 1.60
N GLY A 168 -21.75 3.70 1.42
CA GLY A 168 -22.83 4.67 1.21
C GLY A 168 -24.11 4.19 1.89
N ASP A 169 -25.22 4.86 1.63
CA ASP A 169 -26.49 4.73 2.35
C ASP A 169 -27.04 3.29 2.50
N SER A 170 -26.66 2.37 1.62
CA SER A 170 -27.19 1.00 1.58
C SER A 170 -26.13 -0.09 1.77
N ARG A 171 -24.83 0.23 1.73
CA ARG A 171 -23.76 -0.77 1.74
C ARG A 171 -22.49 -0.25 2.38
N THR A 172 -21.92 -1.08 3.25
CA THR A 172 -20.59 -0.90 3.83
C THR A 172 -19.63 -1.93 3.23
N TYR A 173 -18.47 -1.45 2.80
CA TYR A 173 -17.39 -2.22 2.22
C TYR A 173 -16.13 -2.02 3.06
N GLY A 174 -15.34 -3.08 3.19
CA GLY A 174 -14.08 -3.01 3.89
C GLY A 174 -12.99 -3.77 3.14
N SER A 175 -11.78 -3.26 3.25
CA SER A 175 -10.57 -3.97 2.85
C SER A 175 -9.55 -3.94 3.98
N VAL A 176 -8.77 -5.00 4.11
CA VAL A 176 -7.71 -5.11 5.09
C VAL A 176 -6.41 -5.55 4.43
N TYR A 177 -5.33 -4.95 4.91
CA TYR A 177 -3.96 -5.24 4.56
C TYR A 177 -3.32 -5.82 5.82
N ILE A 178 -2.94 -7.09 5.78
CA ILE A 178 -2.44 -7.83 6.94
C ILE A 178 -0.93 -8.04 6.79
N LYS A 179 -0.15 -7.68 7.80
CA LYS A 179 1.31 -7.79 7.78
C LYS A 179 1.75 -9.23 8.05
N LEU A 180 1.99 -9.99 6.98
CA LEU A 180 2.33 -11.42 7.04
C LEU A 180 3.80 -11.71 6.74
N ALA A 181 4.50 -10.80 6.05
CA ALA A 181 5.93 -10.89 5.87
C ALA A 181 6.63 -9.82 6.72
N GLU A 182 7.84 -10.13 7.18
CA GLU A 182 8.78 -9.05 7.49
C GLU A 182 8.97 -8.25 6.20
N ALA A 183 8.94 -6.92 6.30
CA ALA A 183 9.13 -6.07 5.13
C ALA A 183 10.39 -6.53 4.40
N HIS A 184 10.26 -6.89 3.12
CA HIS A 184 11.43 -6.93 2.28
C HIS A 184 11.86 -5.48 2.16
N ILE A 185 12.87 -5.10 2.94
CA ILE A 185 13.68 -3.94 2.60
C ILE A 185 14.39 -4.36 1.33
N GLU A 186 13.68 -4.21 0.21
CA GLU A 186 14.30 -4.27 -1.10
C GLU A 186 15.46 -3.29 -1.01
N ASP A 187 16.67 -3.79 -1.26
CA ASP A 187 17.85 -2.95 -1.17
C ASP A 187 17.70 -1.87 -2.25
N LYS A 188 17.19 -0.71 -1.84
CA LYS A 188 16.92 0.43 -2.72
C LYS A 188 18.22 1.06 -3.22
N THR A 189 19.36 0.38 -3.09
CA THR A 189 20.63 0.68 -3.77
C THR A 189 20.90 -0.22 -4.99
N GLU A 190 20.04 -1.21 -5.25
CA GLU A 190 20.22 -2.11 -6.38
C GLU A 190 20.23 -1.36 -7.72
N CYS A 191 21.20 -1.72 -8.56
CA CYS A 191 21.38 -1.19 -9.91
C CYS A 191 21.11 -2.27 -10.96
N TYR A 192 20.95 -1.87 -12.22
CA TYR A 192 20.89 -2.83 -13.32
C TYR A 192 22.19 -3.63 -13.46
N LYS A 193 22.04 -4.96 -13.50
CA LYS A 193 23.15 -5.91 -13.66
C LYS A 193 23.86 -5.75 -15.01
N SER A 194 23.13 -5.41 -16.07
CA SER A 194 23.64 -5.23 -17.44
C SER A 194 23.25 -3.86 -18.03
N PRO A 195 23.92 -3.43 -19.13
CA PRO A 195 23.53 -2.21 -19.85
C PRO A 195 22.06 -2.20 -20.24
N ASN A 196 21.36 -1.10 -19.94
CA ASN A 196 19.92 -1.02 -20.07
C ASN A 196 19.52 0.19 -20.92
N LEU A 197 19.08 -0.08 -22.15
CA LEU A 197 18.44 0.89 -23.02
C LEU A 197 16.94 0.56 -23.06
N LYS A 198 16.13 1.36 -22.34
CA LYS A 198 14.69 1.17 -22.25
C LYS A 198 13.93 2.47 -22.50
N ARG A 199 12.69 2.30 -22.93
CA ARG A 199 11.69 3.37 -23.08
C ARG A 199 10.90 3.52 -21.79
N TYR A 200 10.74 4.75 -21.34
CA TYR A 200 9.96 5.12 -20.15
C TYR A 200 8.86 6.10 -20.54
N SER A 201 7.72 6.03 -19.85
CA SER A 201 6.70 7.06 -19.92
C SER A 201 7.19 8.26 -19.10
N LEU A 202 7.01 9.46 -19.64
CA LEU A 202 7.44 10.69 -19.00
C LEU A 202 6.22 11.45 -18.49
N GLN A 203 6.21 11.81 -17.21
CA GLN A 203 5.24 12.77 -16.70
C GLN A 203 5.70 14.16 -17.10
N ILE A 204 5.01 14.75 -18.08
CA ILE A 204 5.35 16.07 -18.62
C ILE A 204 5.16 17.13 -17.52
N ASP A 205 6.11 18.05 -17.43
CA ASP A 205 6.04 19.16 -16.49
C ASP A 205 4.93 20.14 -16.91
N LYS A 206 4.18 20.68 -15.95
CA LYS A 206 3.04 21.56 -16.23
C LYS A 206 3.46 22.87 -16.89
N GLU A 207 4.68 23.32 -16.60
CA GLU A 207 5.24 24.57 -17.11
C GLU A 207 5.91 24.38 -18.48
N TYR A 208 6.11 23.12 -18.92
CA TYR A 208 6.76 22.84 -20.18
C TYR A 208 5.85 23.16 -21.37
N VAL A 209 6.35 23.98 -22.28
CA VAL A 209 5.66 24.31 -23.53
C VAL A 209 5.77 23.11 -24.48
N CYS A 210 4.74 22.26 -24.45
CA CYS A 210 4.70 21.00 -25.19
C CYS A 210 4.74 21.23 -26.70
N LYS A 211 5.79 20.70 -27.35
CA LYS A 211 5.91 20.67 -28.82
C LYS A 211 5.85 19.20 -29.27
N PRO A 212 4.79 18.77 -29.97
CA PRO A 212 4.76 17.43 -30.56
C PRO A 212 5.95 17.22 -31.48
N GLY A 213 6.56 16.05 -31.42
CA GLY A 213 7.76 15.77 -32.19
C GLY A 213 8.80 14.99 -31.41
N ARG A 214 10.00 14.90 -31.98
CA ARG A 214 11.16 14.34 -31.29
C ARG A 214 11.79 15.37 -30.39
N PHE A 215 12.41 14.91 -29.32
CA PHE A 215 13.29 15.72 -28.49
C PHE A 215 14.58 14.95 -28.19
N TYR A 216 15.61 15.71 -27.84
CA TYR A 216 16.89 15.26 -27.33
C TYR A 216 17.20 16.03 -26.06
N GLY A 217 17.96 15.43 -25.16
CA GLY A 217 18.22 16.04 -23.87
C GLY A 217 19.08 15.19 -22.97
N ARG A 218 18.95 15.43 -21.67
CA ARG A 218 19.67 14.71 -20.62
C ARG A 218 18.71 14.26 -19.52
N ALA A 219 18.95 13.07 -19.00
CA ALA A 219 18.36 12.63 -17.73
C ALA A 219 19.33 13.01 -16.59
N ILE A 220 18.82 13.76 -15.62
CA ILE A 220 19.56 14.22 -14.44
C ILE A 220 18.82 13.76 -13.18
N LEU A 221 19.55 13.36 -12.16
CA LEU A 221 18.96 12.98 -10.88
C LEU A 221 18.43 14.19 -10.12
N GLY A 222 17.20 14.09 -9.64
CA GLY A 222 16.64 15.06 -8.71
C GLY A 222 17.07 14.79 -7.26
N GLU A 223 16.81 15.76 -6.40
CA GLU A 223 17.01 15.60 -4.96
C GLU A 223 16.10 14.49 -4.42
N GLN A 224 16.70 13.49 -3.78
CA GLN A 224 15.96 12.41 -3.13
C GLN A 224 15.27 12.95 -1.88
N LYS A 225 13.95 12.78 -1.79
CA LYS A 225 13.15 13.09 -0.60
C LYS A 225 12.31 11.88 -0.26
N ASP A 226 12.42 11.44 1.00
CA ASP A 226 11.77 10.23 1.50
C ASP A 226 12.04 9.02 0.57
N ASP A 227 10.98 8.38 0.08
CA ASP A 227 11.03 7.22 -0.82
C ASP A 227 10.96 7.59 -2.32
N SER A 228 11.11 8.87 -2.67
CA SER A 228 11.06 9.34 -4.07
C SER A 228 12.44 9.34 -4.73
N PHE A 229 12.53 8.78 -5.93
CA PHE A 229 13.75 8.71 -6.76
C PHE A 229 13.54 9.45 -8.10
N PRO A 230 13.41 10.79 -8.08
CA PRO A 230 13.05 11.54 -9.28
C PRO A 230 14.20 11.59 -10.28
N ILE A 231 13.88 11.34 -11.55
CA ILE A 231 14.80 11.56 -12.68
C ILE A 231 14.19 12.63 -13.57
N PHE A 232 14.86 13.77 -13.68
CA PHE A 232 14.43 14.90 -14.51
C PHE A 232 14.92 14.73 -15.93
N ILE A 233 14.03 14.96 -16.89
CA ILE A 233 14.38 15.03 -18.30
C ILE A 233 14.43 16.49 -18.69
N ILE A 234 15.62 16.94 -19.09
CA ILE A 234 15.91 18.31 -19.48
C ILE A 234 16.27 18.32 -20.96
N ASP A 235 15.70 19.22 -21.74
CA ASP A 235 16.05 19.38 -23.15
C ASP A 235 17.39 20.10 -23.36
N GLU A 236 17.77 20.29 -24.62
CA GLU A 236 19.00 20.98 -25.01
C GLU A 236 19.00 22.47 -24.59
N GLN A 237 17.83 23.07 -24.35
CA GLN A 237 17.66 24.46 -23.92
C GLN A 237 17.69 24.61 -22.39
N GLN A 238 17.96 23.53 -21.65
CA GLN A 238 17.92 23.48 -20.19
C GLN A 238 16.50 23.61 -19.60
N GLU A 239 15.45 23.38 -20.40
CA GLU A 239 14.07 23.35 -19.90
C GLU A 239 13.69 21.94 -19.45
N LYS A 240 13.01 21.85 -18.31
CA LYS A 240 12.55 20.57 -17.76
C LYS A 240 11.31 20.10 -18.52
N ILE A 241 11.48 19.08 -19.37
CA ILE A 241 10.39 18.44 -20.11
C ILE A 241 9.46 17.69 -19.16
N GLY A 242 10.03 16.99 -18.17
CA GLY A 242 9.24 16.15 -17.29
C GLY A 242 10.04 15.35 -16.28
N THR A 243 9.35 14.48 -15.56
CA THR A 243 9.93 13.63 -14.50
C THR A 243 9.55 12.17 -14.73
N ILE A 244 10.50 11.27 -14.49
CA ILE A 244 10.22 9.86 -14.24
C ILE A 244 10.28 9.66 -12.72
N SER A 245 9.16 9.20 -12.17
CA SER A 245 9.05 8.80 -10.76
C SER A 245 9.14 7.28 -10.66
N ASP A 246 9.49 6.78 -9.47
CA ASP A 246 9.35 5.37 -9.09
C ASP A 246 10.23 4.37 -9.87
N SER A 247 11.43 4.79 -10.26
CA SER A 247 12.43 3.90 -10.87
C SER A 247 13.76 3.93 -10.12
N TYR A 248 13.77 3.43 -8.87
CA TYR A 248 14.96 3.44 -8.01
C TYR A 248 16.16 2.71 -8.65
N HIS A 249 15.94 1.56 -9.32
CA HIS A 249 17.01 0.87 -10.05
C HIS A 249 17.65 1.74 -11.13
N LEU A 250 16.83 2.45 -11.90
CA LEU A 250 17.32 3.35 -12.95
C LEU A 250 18.06 4.53 -12.33
N PHE A 251 17.49 5.15 -11.30
CA PHE A 251 18.10 6.25 -10.55
C PHE A 251 19.48 5.86 -10.03
N ASN A 252 19.58 4.74 -9.32
CA ASN A 252 20.84 4.22 -8.77
C ASN A 252 21.84 3.86 -9.86
N THR A 253 21.37 3.28 -10.97
CA THR A 253 22.25 2.94 -12.10
C THR A 253 22.87 4.19 -12.69
N ILE A 254 22.06 5.23 -12.94
CA ILE A 254 22.53 6.51 -13.48
C ILE A 254 23.49 7.18 -12.47
N ALA A 255 23.16 7.18 -11.18
CA ALA A 255 24.01 7.74 -10.13
C ALA A 255 25.40 7.09 -10.11
N LYS A 256 25.44 5.75 -10.17
CA LYS A 256 26.65 4.96 -9.98
C LYS A 256 27.51 4.84 -11.24
N TYR A 257 26.89 4.66 -12.40
CA TYR A 257 27.60 4.30 -13.64
C TYR A 257 27.64 5.43 -14.66
N ASP A 258 26.71 6.38 -14.59
CA ASP A 258 26.56 7.45 -15.57
C ASP A 258 26.77 8.84 -14.92
N ASN A 259 27.42 8.90 -13.75
CA ASN A 259 27.72 10.13 -12.98
C ASN A 259 26.49 11.03 -12.74
N GLY A 260 25.33 10.41 -12.52
CA GLY A 260 24.07 11.13 -12.31
C GLY A 260 23.50 11.79 -13.57
N ASN A 261 24.06 11.53 -14.75
CA ASN A 261 23.77 12.29 -15.94
C ASN A 261 23.99 11.52 -17.26
N VAL A 262 22.92 11.20 -17.99
CA VAL A 262 22.97 10.41 -19.22
C VAL A 262 22.24 11.09 -20.38
N PRO A 263 22.75 11.05 -21.63
CA PRO A 263 22.01 11.56 -22.79
C PRO A 263 20.73 10.76 -23.03
N VAL A 264 19.66 11.45 -23.43
CA VAL A 264 18.36 10.83 -23.71
C VAL A 264 17.77 11.36 -25.01
N TRP A 265 16.83 10.60 -25.56
CA TRP A 265 16.05 10.99 -26.72
C TRP A 265 14.64 10.43 -26.60
N GLY A 266 13.67 11.10 -27.20
CA GLY A 266 12.29 10.71 -27.04
C GLY A 266 11.38 11.43 -27.99
N TYR A 267 10.09 11.27 -27.75
CA TYR A 267 9.06 11.94 -28.52
C TYR A 267 7.87 12.30 -27.66
N ILE A 268 7.24 13.42 -28.03
CA ILE A 268 5.98 13.90 -27.50
C ILE A 268 4.92 13.71 -28.59
N CYS A 269 3.84 13.05 -28.23
CA CYS A 269 2.67 12.85 -29.06
C CYS A 269 1.49 13.63 -28.49
N VAL A 270 0.71 14.25 -29.38
CA VAL A 270 -0.59 14.81 -29.05
C VAL A 270 -1.69 13.85 -29.50
N GLN A 271 -2.71 13.70 -28.66
CA GLN A 271 -3.97 13.05 -28.96
C GLN A 271 -5.10 13.99 -28.56
N TYR A 272 -6.31 13.76 -29.07
CA TYR A 272 -7.49 14.47 -28.62
C TYR A 272 -8.33 13.55 -27.75
N ASP A 273 -8.78 14.03 -26.59
CA ASP A 273 -9.74 13.31 -25.79
C ASP A 273 -11.14 13.31 -26.42
N THR A 274 -12.11 12.67 -25.78
CA THR A 274 -13.50 12.60 -26.25
C THR A 274 -14.19 13.97 -26.31
N MET A 275 -13.62 14.99 -25.69
CA MET A 275 -14.11 16.37 -25.69
C MET A 275 -13.35 17.25 -26.70
N GLY A 276 -12.42 16.69 -27.48
CA GLY A 276 -11.60 17.43 -28.43
C GLY A 276 -10.47 18.25 -27.79
N LYS A 277 -10.14 18.00 -26.51
CA LYS A 277 -9.02 18.64 -25.83
C LYS A 277 -7.72 17.89 -26.13
N GLU A 278 -6.66 18.64 -26.36
CA GLU A 278 -5.32 18.07 -26.54
C GLU A 278 -4.80 17.39 -25.27
N VAL A 279 -4.35 16.15 -25.42
CA VAL A 279 -3.72 15.32 -24.41
C VAL A 279 -2.33 14.97 -24.91
N TYR A 280 -1.33 15.40 -24.16
CA TYR A 280 0.07 15.17 -24.47
C TYR A 280 0.57 13.91 -23.76
N THR A 281 1.27 13.06 -24.50
CA THR A 281 1.94 11.87 -23.98
C THR A 281 3.40 11.91 -24.40
N ALA A 282 4.31 11.65 -23.48
CA ALA A 282 5.74 11.69 -23.76
C ALA A 282 6.41 10.37 -23.40
N PHE A 283 7.33 9.94 -24.26
CA PHE A 283 8.19 8.79 -24.02
C PHE A 283 9.64 9.18 -24.20
N VAL A 284 10.50 8.61 -23.36
CA VAL A 284 11.95 8.87 -23.37
C VAL A 284 12.71 7.55 -23.33
N PHE A 285 13.77 7.45 -24.12
CA PHE A 285 14.74 6.37 -24.10
C PHE A 285 15.92 6.78 -23.22
N ILE A 286 16.26 5.94 -22.26
CA ILE A 286 17.35 6.20 -21.31
C ILE A 286 18.35 5.04 -21.40
N PRO A 287 19.59 5.29 -21.86
CA PRO A 287 20.61 4.27 -22.07
C PRO A 287 21.53 4.11 -20.84
N ALA A 288 20.98 3.75 -19.69
CA ALA A 288 21.76 3.61 -18.46
C ALA A 288 22.83 2.51 -18.61
N LYS A 289 24.07 2.80 -18.17
CA LYS A 289 25.22 1.87 -18.24
C LYS A 289 25.54 1.40 -19.68
N CYS A 290 25.09 2.11 -20.71
CA CYS A 290 25.39 1.76 -22.11
C CYS A 290 26.70 2.39 -22.58
N SER A 291 27.39 1.71 -23.49
CA SER A 291 28.56 2.29 -24.14
C SER A 291 28.16 3.31 -25.20
N ASP A 292 29.06 4.27 -25.48
CA ASP A 292 28.86 5.30 -26.50
C ASP A 292 28.50 4.72 -27.87
N LYS A 293 29.14 3.60 -28.24
CA LYS A 293 28.82 2.88 -29.48
C LYS A 293 27.34 2.50 -29.54
N LYS A 294 26.82 1.86 -28.49
CA LYS A 294 25.43 1.41 -28.40
C LYS A 294 24.46 2.60 -28.39
N ILE A 295 24.85 3.69 -27.73
CA ILE A 295 24.08 4.94 -27.69
C ILE A 295 23.96 5.54 -29.10
N ASN A 296 25.08 5.68 -29.79
CA ASN A 296 25.12 6.29 -31.13
C ASN A 296 24.36 5.47 -32.18
N GLU A 297 24.44 4.13 -32.11
CA GLU A 297 23.65 3.22 -32.95
C GLU A 297 22.14 3.42 -32.71
N ALA A 298 21.70 3.41 -31.45
CA ALA A 298 20.30 3.57 -31.10
C ALA A 298 19.72 4.96 -31.46
N ILE A 299 20.51 6.03 -31.31
CA ILE A 299 20.11 7.37 -31.74
C ILE A 299 19.93 7.42 -33.27
N SER A 300 20.84 6.77 -34.01
CA SER A 300 20.76 6.71 -35.48
C SER A 300 19.51 5.97 -35.95
N GLU A 301 19.18 4.85 -35.32
CA GLU A 301 17.92 4.12 -35.57
C GLU A 301 16.70 4.98 -35.24
N PHE A 302 16.71 5.67 -34.10
CA PHE A 302 15.60 6.54 -33.68
C PHE A 302 15.34 7.69 -34.66
N LYS A 303 16.41 8.28 -35.20
CA LYS A 303 16.33 9.31 -36.26
C LYS A 303 15.69 8.76 -37.54
N ALA A 304 16.02 7.52 -37.91
CA ALA A 304 15.50 6.89 -39.13
C ALA A 304 14.05 6.41 -39.02
N GLN A 305 13.51 6.23 -37.80
CA GLN A 305 12.14 5.75 -37.61
C GLN A 305 11.09 6.70 -38.21
N LYS A 306 10.03 6.17 -38.83
CA LYS A 306 8.87 6.98 -39.22
C LYS A 306 7.90 7.07 -38.05
N ILE A 307 8.01 8.13 -37.26
CA ILE A 307 7.08 8.40 -36.16
C ILE A 307 5.91 9.20 -36.75
N LYS A 308 4.70 8.64 -36.70
CA LYS A 308 3.47 9.36 -37.09
C LYS A 308 3.05 10.24 -35.91
N PHE A 309 3.44 11.51 -35.96
CA PHE A 309 2.85 12.54 -35.13
C PHE A 309 1.50 12.87 -35.76
N LYS A 310 0.38 12.42 -35.18
CA LYS A 310 -0.92 12.83 -35.67
C LYS A 310 -1.09 14.33 -35.40
N HIS A 311 -0.81 15.14 -36.41
CA HIS A 311 -1.54 16.38 -36.62
C HIS A 311 -2.78 16.02 -37.43
N ASN A 312 -3.96 16.41 -36.94
CA ASN A 312 -5.12 16.50 -37.81
C ASN A 312 -4.88 17.61 -38.83
#